data_AF-A0A9D6L6P9-F1
#
_entry.id   AF-A0A9D6L6P9-F1
#
_cell.length_a   1.000
_cell.length_b   1.000
_cell.length_c   1.000
_cell.angle_alpha   90.00
_cell.angle_beta   90.00
_cell.angle_gamma   90.00
#
_symmetry.space_group_name_H-M   'P 1'
#
loop_
_entity.id
_entity.type
_entity.pdbx_description
1 polymer ?
#
loop_
_entity_poly.entity_id
_entity_poly.type
_entity_poly.pdbx_seq_one_letter_code
_entity_poly.pdbx_strand_id
1 'polypeptide(L)'
;MADGKILIVTFLDASGYSSDYQEKYTAMVLTQGSLLFGKSEIKPGAYGLGKKKITTSGMESQTFHLYDLGGNAVAAAPAVKDEKLRPVRTIHLSVDPGQQFRLYLGPYFVTLTSR
;
A
#
# COMPACT_ATOMS: atom_id res chain seq x y z
N MET A 1 -9.11 -0.78 13.67
CA MET A 1 -9.97 -1.71 12.90
C MET A 1 -11.12 -2.14 13.79
N ALA A 2 -12.08 -2.95 13.30
CA ALA A 2 -13.05 -3.55 14.21
C ALA A 2 -12.32 -4.34 15.32
N ASP A 3 -12.91 -4.39 16.51
CA ASP A 3 -12.48 -5.22 17.65
C ASP A 3 -11.06 -4.95 18.20
N GLY A 4 -10.55 -3.72 18.07
CA GLY A 4 -9.25 -3.33 18.64
C GLY A 4 -8.03 -3.86 17.88
N LYS A 5 -8.22 -4.51 16.72
CA LYS A 5 -7.12 -4.96 15.86
C LYS A 5 -6.36 -3.78 15.26
N ILE A 6 -5.05 -3.97 15.12
CA ILE A 6 -4.11 -2.94 14.68
C ILE A 6 -3.70 -3.19 13.22
N LEU A 7 -3.60 -2.08 12.46
CA LEU A 7 -2.91 -1.99 11.18
C LEU A 7 -1.77 -0.98 11.36
N ILE A 8 -0.53 -1.41 11.11
CA ILE A 8 0.65 -0.56 11.09
C ILE A 8 1.19 -0.56 9.67
N VAL A 9 1.55 0.62 9.18
CA VAL A 9 2.29 0.78 7.94
C VAL A 9 3.50 1.65 8.21
N THR A 10 4.68 1.18 7.81
CA THR A 10 5.95 1.89 7.98
C THR A 10 6.64 2.06 6.64
N PHE A 11 7.27 3.21 6.43
CA PHE A 11 8.15 3.43 5.29
C PHE A 11 9.48 2.72 5.54
N LEU A 12 10.04 2.11 4.49
CA LEU A 12 11.37 1.51 4.55
C LEU A 12 12.34 2.36 3.75
N ASP A 13 13.46 2.74 4.37
CA ASP A 13 14.57 3.31 3.63
C ASP A 13 15.36 2.19 2.96
N ALA A 14 15.07 1.97 1.67
CA ALA A 14 15.72 0.96 0.85
C ALA A 14 16.79 1.57 -0.10
N SER A 15 17.20 2.83 0.11
CA SER A 15 18.09 3.56 -0.82
C SER A 15 19.43 2.87 -1.11
N GLY A 16 19.93 2.07 -0.17
CA GLY A 16 21.16 1.28 -0.32
C GLY A 16 20.99 -0.08 -1.02
N TYR A 17 19.77 -0.51 -1.34
CA TYR A 17 19.48 -1.80 -1.97
C TYR A 17 19.31 -1.67 -3.49
N SER A 18 19.33 -2.81 -4.20
CA SER A 18 19.06 -2.85 -5.64
C SER A 18 17.69 -2.24 -6.00
N SER A 19 17.56 -1.76 -7.24
CA SER A 19 16.30 -1.21 -7.78
C SER A 19 15.10 -2.13 -7.57
N ASP A 20 15.29 -3.42 -7.79
CA ASP A 20 14.24 -4.44 -7.67
C ASP A 20 13.73 -4.54 -6.22
N TYR A 21 14.63 -4.37 -5.25
CA TYR A 21 14.26 -4.32 -3.83
C TYR A 21 13.54 -3.01 -3.48
N GLN A 22 14.02 -1.87 -3.99
CA GLN A 22 13.38 -0.57 -3.75
C GLN A 22 11.94 -0.52 -4.28
N GLU A 23 11.69 -1.16 -5.43
CA GLU A 23 10.35 -1.26 -6.02
C GLU A 23 9.40 -2.14 -5.19
N LYS A 24 9.88 -3.26 -4.64
CA LYS A 24 9.06 -4.22 -3.88
C LYS A 24 8.85 -3.83 -2.42
N TYR A 25 9.82 -3.13 -1.81
CA TYR A 25 9.88 -2.87 -0.38
C TYR A 25 9.98 -1.37 -0.08
N THR A 26 9.06 -0.59 -0.64
CA THR A 26 8.92 0.84 -0.29
C THR A 26 8.37 1.01 1.13
N ALA A 27 7.56 0.06 1.60
CA ALA A 27 6.97 0.08 2.92
C ALA A 27 6.72 -1.34 3.43
N MET A 28 6.39 -1.45 4.71
CA MET A 28 5.97 -2.70 5.34
C MET A 28 4.59 -2.51 5.97
N VAL A 29 3.72 -3.49 5.76
CA VAL A 29 2.34 -3.53 6.26
C VAL A 29 2.25 -4.67 7.27
N LEU A 30 1.81 -4.35 8.48
CA LEU A 30 1.52 -5.29 9.55
C LEU A 30 0.04 -5.19 9.88
N THR A 31 -0.69 -6.30 9.78
CA THR A 31 -2.11 -6.32 10.11
C THR A 31 -2.46 -7.47 11.06
N GLN A 32 -3.25 -7.18 12.08
CA GLN A 32 -3.80 -8.17 13.01
C GLN A 32 -5.20 -8.67 12.59
N GLY A 33 -5.78 -8.09 11.54
CA GLY A 33 -7.10 -8.45 11.01
C GLY A 33 -7.06 -8.74 9.52
N SER A 34 -8.10 -9.42 9.03
CA SER A 34 -8.29 -9.55 7.59
C SER A 34 -8.63 -8.18 6.99
N LEU A 35 -7.99 -7.88 5.87
CA LEU A 35 -8.14 -6.62 5.13
C LEU A 35 -8.43 -6.92 3.67
N LEU A 36 -9.25 -6.09 3.03
CA LEU A 36 -9.31 -6.05 1.58
C LEU A 36 -8.27 -5.05 1.06
N PHE A 37 -7.37 -5.53 0.21
CA PHE A 37 -6.42 -4.73 -0.57
C PHE A 37 -6.89 -4.71 -2.02
N GLY A 38 -7.58 -3.63 -2.42
CA GLY A 38 -8.33 -3.61 -3.67
C GLY A 38 -9.43 -4.68 -3.66
N LYS A 39 -9.26 -5.73 -4.47
CA LYS A 39 -10.19 -6.88 -4.53
C LYS A 39 -9.67 -8.13 -3.81
N SER A 40 -8.44 -8.10 -3.31
CA SER A 40 -7.79 -9.27 -2.71
C SER A 40 -7.98 -9.24 -1.19
N GLU A 41 -8.36 -10.37 -0.60
CA GLU A 41 -8.36 -10.52 0.85
C GLU A 41 -6.95 -10.89 1.34
N ILE A 42 -6.48 -10.14 2.34
CA ILE A 42 -5.20 -10.33 3.00
C ILE A 42 -5.48 -10.75 4.43
N LYS A 43 -4.85 -11.84 4.86
CA LYS A 43 -4.96 -12.37 6.22
C LYS A 43 -4.07 -11.59 7.20
N PRO A 44 -4.24 -11.77 8.51
CA PRO A 44 -3.29 -11.26 9.49
C PRO A 44 -1.86 -11.70 9.17
N GLY A 45 -0.90 -10.77 9.24
CA GLY A 45 0.48 -11.03 8.86
C GLY A 45 1.32 -9.79 8.61
N ALA A 46 2.54 -10.03 8.12
CA ALA A 46 3.50 -9.01 7.71
C ALA A 46 3.73 -9.11 6.20
N TYR A 47 3.68 -7.97 5.52
CA TYR A 47 3.75 -7.88 4.08
C TYR A 47 4.66 -6.73 3.65
N GLY A 48 5.47 -6.96 2.62
CA GLY A 48 6.15 -5.89 1.90
C GLY A 48 5.14 -5.15 1.03
N LEU A 49 5.27 -3.83 0.93
CA LEU A 49 4.47 -2.98 0.04
C LEU A 49 5.41 -2.32 -0.97
N GLY A 50 5.14 -2.59 -2.24
CA GLY A 50 5.83 -2.01 -3.37
C GLY A 50 4.89 -1.24 -4.28
N LYS A 51 5.48 -0.47 -5.20
CA LYS A 51 4.72 0.27 -6.22
C LYS A 51 5.38 0.09 -7.58
N LYS A 52 4.58 -0.22 -8.59
CA LYS A 52 5.01 -0.27 -9.99
C LYS A 52 4.37 0.87 -10.75
N LYS A 53 5.20 1.68 -11.41
CA LYS A 53 4.76 2.75 -12.30
C LYS A 53 4.59 2.18 -13.72
N ILE A 54 3.45 2.45 -14.35
CA ILE A 54 3.16 2.08 -15.73
C ILE A 54 2.84 3.36 -16.47
N THR A 55 3.64 3.70 -17.48
CA THR A 55 3.39 4.82 -18.38
C THR A 55 2.96 4.28 -19.74
N THR A 56 1.72 4.54 -20.15
CA THR A 56 1.20 4.12 -21.47
C THR A 56 0.66 5.35 -22.18
N SER A 57 1.18 5.65 -23.38
CA SER A 57 0.74 6.77 -24.21
C SER A 57 0.67 8.12 -23.47
N GLY A 58 1.66 8.40 -22.61
CA GLY A 58 1.73 9.64 -21.82
C GLY A 58 0.87 9.67 -20.55
N MET A 59 0.05 8.64 -20.30
CA MET A 59 -0.71 8.51 -19.05
C MET A 59 0.08 7.70 -18.02
N GLU A 60 0.23 8.25 -16.83
CA GLU A 60 0.87 7.58 -15.70
C GLU A 60 -0.18 6.88 -14.82
N SER A 61 0.01 5.59 -14.62
CA SER A 61 -0.75 4.79 -13.66
C SER A 61 0.20 4.12 -12.69
N GLN A 62 -0.28 3.86 -11.47
CA GLN A 62 0.51 3.22 -10.43
C GLN A 62 -0.27 2.05 -9.86
N THR A 63 0.37 0.89 -9.75
CA THR A 63 -0.20 -0.29 -9.10
C THR A 63 0.61 -0.57 -7.85
N PHE A 64 -0.07 -0.77 -6.73
CA PHE A 64 0.58 -1.16 -5.50
C PHE A 64 0.52 -2.68 -5.39
N HIS A 65 1.60 -3.27 -4.89
CA HIS A 65 1.75 -4.70 -4.74
C HIS A 65 2.07 -5.03 -3.30
N LEU A 66 1.41 -6.06 -2.77
CA LEU A 66 1.79 -6.68 -1.51
C LEU A 66 2.59 -7.94 -1.78
N TYR A 67 3.65 -8.12 -0.98
CA TYR A 67 4.53 -9.28 -1.03
C TYR A 67 4.53 -9.98 0.33
N ASP A 68 4.56 -11.30 0.34
CA ASP A 68 4.84 -12.04 1.57
C ASP A 68 6.31 -11.90 1.99
N LEU A 69 6.68 -12.47 3.15
CA LEU A 69 8.05 -12.45 3.64
C LEU A 69 9.03 -13.22 2.73
N GLY A 70 8.54 -14.13 1.90
CA GLY A 70 9.33 -14.85 0.89
C GLY A 70 9.54 -14.04 -0.41
N GLY A 71 8.95 -12.84 -0.51
CA GLY A 71 9.03 -11.99 -1.70
C GLY A 71 8.06 -12.36 -2.82
N ASN A 72 7.09 -13.24 -2.55
CA ASN A 72 6.06 -13.60 -3.51
C ASN A 72 4.94 -12.55 -3.51
N ALA A 73 4.48 -12.14 -4.69
CA ALA A 73 3.36 -11.22 -4.79
C ALA A 73 2.05 -11.91 -4.33
N VAL A 74 1.39 -11.35 -3.33
CA VAL A 74 0.14 -11.89 -2.76
C VAL A 74 -1.10 -11.09 -3.16
N ALA A 75 -0.94 -9.80 -3.46
CA ALA A 75 -2.02 -8.97 -3.94
C ALA A 75 -1.50 -7.79 -4.78
N ALA A 76 -2.38 -7.28 -5.64
CA ALA A 76 -2.16 -6.07 -6.40
C ALA A 76 -3.44 -5.22 -6.39
N ALA A 77 -3.28 -3.91 -6.30
CA ALA A 77 -4.39 -2.96 -6.38
C ALA A 77 -3.98 -1.74 -7.20
N PRO A 78 -4.80 -1.32 -8.17
CA PRO A 78 -4.56 -0.07 -8.87
C PRO A 78 -4.70 1.09 -7.87
N ALA A 79 -3.74 2.00 -7.91
CA ALA A 79 -3.73 3.17 -7.05
C ALA A 79 -4.38 4.37 -7.75
N VAL A 80 -5.13 5.15 -6.99
CA VAL A 80 -5.81 6.35 -7.45
C VAL A 80 -4.93 7.55 -7.13
N LYS A 81 -4.70 8.43 -8.10
CA LYS A 81 -4.00 9.70 -7.88
C LYS A 81 -4.96 10.70 -7.26
N ASP A 82 -4.57 11.26 -6.11
CA ASP A 82 -5.28 12.34 -5.46
C ASP A 82 -4.60 13.68 -5.80
N GLU A 83 -5.16 14.39 -6.77
CA GLU A 83 -4.59 15.66 -7.25
C GLU A 83 -4.68 16.78 -6.21
N LYS A 84 -5.64 16.67 -5.29
CA LYS A 84 -5.95 17.67 -4.27
C LYS A 84 -5.16 17.43 -2.99
N LEU A 85 -4.46 16.30 -2.85
CA LEU A 85 -3.65 16.01 -1.68
C LEU A 85 -2.53 17.06 -1.51
N ARG A 86 -2.63 17.86 -0.44
CA ARG A 86 -1.64 18.84 -0.02
C ARG A 86 -1.58 18.87 1.51
N PRO A 87 -0.38 18.76 2.13
CA PRO A 87 0.92 18.45 1.54
C PRO A 87 1.04 16.97 1.14
N VAL A 88 1.82 16.68 0.10
CA VAL A 88 2.13 15.30 -0.31
C VAL A 88 3.18 14.72 0.65
N ARG A 89 2.89 13.55 1.23
CA ARG A 89 3.80 12.81 2.13
C ARG A 89 4.28 11.53 1.46
N THR A 90 5.47 11.05 1.83
CA THR A 90 6.04 9.81 1.27
C THR A 90 5.16 8.60 1.57
N ILE A 91 4.71 8.48 2.83
CA ILE A 91 3.72 7.50 3.27
C ILE A 91 2.73 8.17 4.23
N HIS A 92 1.46 7.81 4.13
CA HIS A 92 0.45 8.25 5.08
C HIS A 92 -0.77 7.32 5.02
N LEU A 93 -1.36 7.03 6.17
CA LEU A 93 -2.64 6.36 6.28
C LEU A 93 -3.70 7.37 6.70
N SER A 94 -4.72 7.60 5.87
CA SER A 94 -5.89 8.39 6.26
C SER A 94 -7.08 7.48 6.56
N VAL A 95 -7.98 7.96 7.40
CA VAL A 95 -9.22 7.25 7.75
C VAL A 95 -10.39 7.98 7.10
N ASP A 96 -11.14 7.27 6.28
CA ASP A 96 -12.40 7.74 5.72
C ASP A 96 -13.59 7.28 6.61
N PRO A 97 -14.74 7.98 6.54
CA PRO A 97 -15.98 7.52 7.15
C PRO A 97 -16.32 6.08 6.70
N GLY A 98 -16.68 5.20 7.64
CA GLY A 98 -17.07 3.82 7.33
C GLY A 98 -15.95 2.77 7.38
N GLN A 99 -14.92 2.98 8.20
CA GLN A 99 -13.80 2.02 8.43
C GLN A 99 -12.97 1.69 7.17
N GLN A 100 -12.98 2.60 6.19
CA GLN A 100 -12.09 2.54 5.05
C GLN A 100 -10.83 3.33 5.37
N PHE A 101 -9.67 2.77 5.05
CA PHE A 101 -8.39 3.43 5.21
C PHE A 101 -7.82 3.71 3.82
N ARG A 102 -7.29 4.89 3.57
CA ARG A 102 -6.51 5.14 2.35
C ARG A 102 -5.05 5.11 2.69
N LEU A 103 -4.35 4.15 2.11
CA LEU A 103 -2.90 4.04 2.22
C LEU A 103 -2.25 4.79 1.05
N TYR A 104 -1.64 5.93 1.35
CA TYR A 104 -0.95 6.78 0.40
C TYR A 104 0.54 6.43 0.30
N LEU A 105 1.05 6.39 -0.93
CA LEU A 105 2.48 6.49 -1.27
C LEU A 105 2.67 7.67 -2.24
N GLY A 106 3.13 8.80 -1.71
CA GLY A 106 3.09 10.06 -2.44
C GLY A 106 1.64 10.51 -2.70
N PRO A 107 1.30 10.99 -3.91
CA PRO A 107 -0.06 11.42 -4.23
C PRO A 107 -1.00 10.26 -4.62
N TYR A 108 -0.51 9.02 -4.64
CA TYR A 108 -1.31 7.85 -5.02
C TYR A 108 -1.77 7.11 -3.78
N PHE A 109 -3.00 6.61 -3.78
CA PHE A 109 -3.52 5.79 -2.68
C PHE A 109 -4.24 4.54 -3.16
N VAL A 110 -4.31 3.56 -2.26
CA VAL A 110 -5.21 2.41 -2.34
C VAL A 110 -6.13 2.40 -1.13
N THR A 111 -7.39 2.02 -1.34
CA THR A 111 -8.35 1.83 -0.25
C THR A 111 -8.18 0.45 0.36
N LEU A 112 -8.11 0.42 1.69
CA LEU A 112 -8.11 -0.77 2.52
C LEU A 112 -9.42 -0.79 3.31
N THR A 113 -10.07 -1.96 3.34
CA THR A 113 -11.30 -2.13 4.12
C THR A 113 -11.09 -3.22 5.15
N SER A 114 -11.39 -2.94 6.41
CA SER A 114 -11.44 -3.98 7.44
C SER A 114 -12.54 -4.97 7.14
N ARG A 115 -12.26 -6.26 7.26
CA ARG A 115 -13.28 -7.31 7.31
C ARG A 115 -13.65 -7.66 8.74
#